data_AF-A0A413VUF3-F1
#
_entry.id   AF-A0A413VUF3-F1
#
_cell.length_a   1.000
_cell.length_b   1.000
_cell.length_c   1.000
_cell.angle_alpha   90.00
_cell.angle_beta   90.00
_cell.angle_gamma   90.00
#
_symmetry.space_group_name_H-M   'P 1'
#
loop_
_entity.id
_entity.type
_entity.pdbx_description
1 polymer ?
#
loop_
_entity_poly.entity_id
_entity_poly.type
_entity_poly.pdbx_seq_one_letter_code
_entity_poly.pdbx_strand_id
1 'polypeptide(L)'
;MKRISFYSIYTVLLCVLFTSCDVDNYDGPNAKFRGVVIDKTTGKGIQTEQPNGFKIKWTELSWEYQDNIQPEYFWGKTDGSFNWEYAFGYAGSLYEVQPVQGAFVTPEPQQFSLEKGDYPNFTFEVIPFIHIDWEYALEGMELVVKFKATRPEGSTDENFYALSTTRLFISDKTKYVGGMNTGGFINDLSKRIKLNESDLGVEQTVRVELESGKKYYMRVGVQTKNPSNAYNYTEVAEITVP
;
A
#
# COMPACT_ATOMS: atom_id res chain seq x y z
N MET A 1 -38.05 64.21 24.99
CA MET A 1 -38.24 62.85 24.43
C MET A 1 -37.20 62.57 23.33
N LYS A 2 -35.93 62.29 23.67
CA LYS A 2 -34.88 61.95 22.69
C LYS A 2 -34.00 60.76 23.11
N ARG A 3 -34.26 60.18 24.29
CA ARG A 3 -33.45 59.08 24.85
C ARG A 3 -33.91 57.70 24.41
N ILE A 4 -35.20 57.50 24.12
CA ILE A 4 -35.75 56.19 23.70
C ILE A 4 -35.24 55.80 22.30
N SER A 5 -35.03 56.77 21.40
CA SER A 5 -34.56 56.51 20.02
C SER A 5 -33.12 55.98 19.93
N PHE A 6 -32.24 56.31 20.89
CA PHE A 6 -30.85 55.83 20.87
C PHE A 6 -30.74 54.40 21.40
N TYR A 7 -31.49 54.04 22.44
CA TYR A 7 -31.49 52.67 22.96
C TYR A 7 -32.03 51.68 21.92
N SER A 8 -33.09 52.04 21.18
CA SER A 8 -33.63 51.18 20.11
C SER A 8 -32.63 50.94 18.97
N ILE A 9 -31.82 51.95 18.60
CA ILE A 9 -30.77 51.81 17.58
C ILE A 9 -29.64 50.90 18.09
N TYR A 10 -29.21 51.06 19.34
CA TYR A 10 -28.18 50.19 19.94
C TYR A 10 -28.66 48.74 20.10
N THR A 11 -29.94 48.52 20.43
CA THR A 11 -30.52 47.16 20.53
C THR A 11 -30.61 46.49 19.16
N VAL A 12 -31.02 47.21 18.12
CA VAL A 12 -31.04 46.69 16.75
C VAL A 12 -29.62 46.38 16.27
N LEU A 13 -28.65 47.26 16.51
CA LEU A 13 -27.24 47.04 16.15
C LEU A 13 -26.63 45.83 16.89
N LEU A 14 -27.01 45.58 18.15
CA LEU A 14 -26.60 44.39 18.89
C LEU A 14 -27.20 43.10 18.31
N CYS A 15 -28.44 43.14 17.82
CA CYS A 15 -29.09 41.98 17.21
C CYS A 15 -28.48 41.58 15.86
N VAL A 16 -27.91 42.53 15.09
CA VAL A 16 -27.18 42.22 13.84
C VAL A 16 -25.79 41.60 14.11
N LEU A 17 -25.22 41.82 15.29
CA LEU A 17 -23.93 41.23 15.68
C LEU A 17 -24.03 39.75 16.11
N PHE A 18 -25.24 39.21 16.28
CA PHE A 18 -25.48 37.80 16.61
C PHE A 18 -25.96 36.96 15.41
N THR A 19 -25.96 37.49 14.18
CA THR A 19 -26.34 36.72 12.98
C THR A 19 -25.20 35.90 12.39
N SER A 20 -24.01 35.88 12.99
CA SER A 20 -22.92 35.00 12.55
C SER A 20 -22.96 33.66 13.31
N CYS A 21 -23.85 32.78 12.87
CA CYS A 21 -23.80 31.35 13.15
C CYS A 21 -24.37 30.60 11.94
N ASP A 22 -23.81 30.85 10.75
CA ASP A 22 -23.83 29.76 9.78
C ASP A 22 -22.94 28.68 10.38
N VAL A 23 -23.57 27.60 10.82
CA VAL A 23 -22.84 26.38 11.15
C VAL A 23 -22.21 25.92 9.84
N ASP A 24 -20.88 25.99 9.75
CA ASP A 24 -20.07 25.50 8.64
C ASP A 24 -20.17 23.97 8.55
N ASN A 25 -21.36 23.48 8.19
CA ASN A 25 -21.66 22.08 7.98
C ASN A 25 -21.71 21.85 6.47
N TYR A 26 -20.53 21.82 5.85
CA TYR A 26 -20.42 21.01 4.64
C TYR A 26 -20.77 19.57 5.01
N ASP A 27 -21.63 18.95 4.20
CA ASP A 27 -21.92 17.52 4.31
C ASP A 27 -20.58 16.77 4.33
N GLY A 28 -20.42 15.83 5.25
CA GLY A 28 -19.22 15.00 5.31
C GLY A 28 -19.04 14.14 4.06
N PRO A 29 -17.91 13.41 3.97
CA PRO A 29 -17.65 12.49 2.88
C PRO A 29 -18.83 11.55 2.61
N ASN A 30 -19.21 11.43 1.35
CA ASN A 30 -20.45 10.77 0.92
C ASN A 30 -20.24 9.76 -0.23
N ALA A 31 -18.98 9.52 -0.61
CA ALA A 31 -18.57 8.59 -1.66
C ALA A 31 -17.32 7.81 -1.22
N LYS A 32 -17.04 6.72 -1.93
CA LYS A 32 -15.95 5.78 -1.61
C LYS A 32 -15.25 5.35 -2.90
N PHE A 33 -14.07 4.78 -2.79
CA PHE A 33 -13.48 4.02 -3.90
C PHE A 33 -12.58 2.90 -3.40
N ARG A 34 -12.38 1.88 -4.22
CA ARG A 34 -11.52 0.74 -3.91
C ARG A 34 -10.82 0.22 -5.15
N GLY A 35 -9.86 -0.67 -4.95
CA GLY A 35 -9.28 -1.41 -6.05
C GLY A 35 -8.24 -2.41 -5.60
N VAL A 36 -7.54 -2.94 -6.59
CA VAL A 36 -6.45 -3.90 -6.38
C VAL A 36 -5.34 -3.63 -7.39
N VAL A 37 -4.10 -3.74 -6.91
CA VAL A 37 -2.90 -3.75 -7.74
C VAL A 37 -2.52 -5.21 -7.96
N ILE A 38 -2.52 -5.64 -9.22
CA ILE A 38 -2.23 -7.02 -9.61
C ILE A 38 -0.94 -7.09 -10.41
N ASP A 39 -0.19 -8.17 -10.21
CA ASP A 39 0.89 -8.54 -11.10
C ASP A 39 0.30 -9.01 -12.43
N LYS A 40 0.66 -8.31 -13.51
CA LYS A 40 0.17 -8.57 -14.87
C LYS A 40 0.46 -9.99 -15.35
N THR A 41 1.53 -10.62 -14.86
CA THR A 41 1.95 -11.95 -15.31
C THR A 41 1.17 -13.07 -14.63
N THR A 42 0.83 -12.91 -13.36
CA THR A 42 0.15 -13.93 -12.55
C THR A 42 -1.35 -13.68 -12.39
N GLY A 43 -1.82 -12.45 -12.63
CA GLY A 43 -3.20 -12.02 -12.38
C GLY A 43 -3.57 -11.93 -10.89
N LYS A 44 -2.60 -12.10 -9.99
CA LYS A 44 -2.80 -12.08 -8.53
C LYS A 44 -2.48 -10.70 -7.95
N GLY A 45 -3.10 -10.39 -6.82
CA GLY A 45 -2.74 -9.21 -6.02
C GLY A 45 -1.28 -9.24 -5.59
N ILE A 46 -0.58 -8.11 -5.74
CA ILE A 46 0.82 -8.01 -5.32
C ILE A 46 0.95 -8.29 -3.82
N GLN A 47 1.99 -9.02 -3.43
CA GLN A 47 2.28 -9.28 -2.02
C GLN A 47 3.22 -8.19 -1.49
N THR A 48 2.81 -7.52 -0.42
CA THR A 48 3.51 -6.33 0.09
C THR A 48 3.35 -6.16 1.61
N GLU A 49 3.63 -4.97 2.12
CA GLU A 49 3.51 -4.57 3.53
C GLU A 49 2.57 -3.38 3.72
N GLN A 50 1.96 -3.29 4.89
CA GLN A 50 1.19 -2.12 5.31
C GLN A 50 1.58 -1.77 6.76
N PRO A 51 2.11 -0.57 7.04
CA PRO A 51 2.52 0.49 6.10
C PRO A 51 3.80 0.11 5.30
N ASN A 52 4.31 1.04 4.49
CA ASN A 52 5.62 0.97 3.82
C ASN A 52 5.75 -0.05 2.66
N GLY A 53 4.65 -0.62 2.16
CA GLY A 53 4.65 -1.41 0.94
C GLY A 53 4.52 -0.59 -0.33
N PHE A 54 3.38 0.08 -0.49
CA PHE A 54 3.10 1.03 -1.58
C PHE A 54 1.98 2.00 -1.17
N LYS A 55 1.90 3.14 -1.85
CA LYS A 55 0.86 4.13 -1.61
C LYS A 55 -0.12 4.20 -2.76
N ILE A 56 -1.33 4.61 -2.46
CA ILE A 56 -2.29 5.12 -3.43
C ILE A 56 -2.20 6.62 -3.38
N LYS A 57 -1.74 7.23 -4.48
CA LYS A 57 -1.87 8.66 -4.74
C LYS A 57 -3.27 8.89 -5.30
N TRP A 58 -4.02 9.81 -4.72
CA TRP A 58 -5.29 10.23 -5.30
C TRP A 58 -5.41 11.75 -5.23
N THR A 59 -6.08 12.33 -6.22
CA THR A 59 -6.06 13.77 -6.44
C THR A 59 -7.41 14.21 -6.97
N GLU A 60 -8.02 15.23 -6.36
CA GLU A 60 -9.18 15.93 -6.93
C GLU A 60 -8.69 16.90 -8.00
N LEU A 61 -9.17 16.73 -9.23
CA LEU A 61 -8.82 17.57 -10.36
C LEU A 61 -9.74 18.79 -10.42
N SER A 62 -9.16 19.97 -10.59
CA SER A 62 -9.90 21.22 -10.75
C SER A 62 -9.47 21.96 -12.01
N TRP A 63 -10.46 22.45 -12.77
CA TRP A 63 -10.20 23.30 -13.93
C TRP A 63 -9.71 24.70 -13.54
N GLU A 64 -10.13 25.21 -12.37
CA GLU A 64 -9.85 26.58 -11.93
C GLU A 64 -8.56 26.68 -11.10
N TYR A 65 -8.22 25.64 -10.35
CA TYR A 65 -7.11 25.65 -9.38
C TYR A 65 -5.97 24.71 -9.75
N GLN A 66 -5.65 24.58 -11.05
CA GLN A 66 -4.63 23.65 -11.55
C GLN A 66 -3.28 23.78 -10.83
N ASP A 67 -2.87 25.00 -10.47
CA ASP A 67 -1.58 25.26 -9.82
C ASP A 67 -1.55 24.91 -8.32
N ASN A 68 -2.70 24.64 -7.70
CA ASN A 68 -2.82 24.39 -6.25
C ASN A 68 -3.37 23.01 -5.91
N ILE A 69 -3.45 22.10 -6.89
CA ILE A 69 -3.92 20.74 -6.67
C ILE A 69 -2.90 19.98 -5.78
N GLN A 70 -3.32 19.57 -4.58
CA GLN A 70 -2.50 18.77 -3.68
C GLN A 70 -2.93 17.29 -3.71
N PRO A 71 -2.03 16.37 -4.06
CA PRO A 71 -2.35 14.95 -3.98
C PRO A 71 -2.38 14.46 -2.53
N GLU A 72 -3.29 13.56 -2.26
CA GLU A 72 -3.37 12.81 -1.02
C GLU A 72 -2.83 11.39 -1.18
N TYR A 73 -2.41 10.80 -0.07
CA TYR A 73 -1.81 9.47 -0.06
C TYR A 73 -2.34 8.62 1.09
N PHE A 74 -2.58 7.34 0.80
CA PHE A 74 -2.80 6.33 1.83
C PHE A 74 -2.12 5.01 1.45
N TRP A 75 -1.88 4.15 2.45
CA TRP A 75 -1.19 2.88 2.23
C TRP A 75 -2.13 1.82 1.67
N GLY A 76 -1.67 1.10 0.64
CA GLY A 76 -2.31 -0.14 0.21
C GLY A 76 -2.15 -1.26 1.23
N LYS A 77 -2.97 -2.30 1.10
CA LYS A 77 -2.96 -3.49 1.97
C LYS A 77 -1.90 -4.50 1.52
N THR A 78 -1.60 -5.45 2.40
CA THR A 78 -0.57 -6.49 2.16
C THR A 78 -0.86 -7.43 0.99
N ASP A 79 -2.11 -7.50 0.56
CA ASP A 79 -2.59 -8.31 -0.58
C ASP A 79 -2.75 -7.51 -1.88
N GLY A 80 -2.26 -6.26 -1.90
CA GLY A 80 -2.34 -5.36 -3.05
C GLY A 80 -3.69 -4.64 -3.19
N SER A 81 -4.69 -4.96 -2.36
CA SER A 81 -5.96 -4.25 -2.35
C SER A 81 -5.87 -2.90 -1.65
N PHE A 82 -6.79 -1.99 -1.97
CA PHE A 82 -6.89 -0.69 -1.34
C PHE A 82 -8.35 -0.24 -1.26
N ASN A 83 -8.65 0.64 -0.30
CA ASN A 83 -9.99 1.18 -0.09
C ASN A 83 -9.88 2.54 0.59
N TRP A 84 -10.71 3.48 0.14
CA TRP A 84 -10.87 4.80 0.72
C TRP A 84 -12.36 5.07 0.93
N GLU A 85 -12.73 5.40 2.15
CA GLU A 85 -14.14 5.57 2.55
C GLU A 85 -14.56 7.04 2.74
N TYR A 86 -13.62 7.98 2.58
CA TYR A 86 -13.80 9.38 2.91
C TYR A 86 -13.62 10.28 1.68
N ALA A 87 -14.29 9.96 0.56
CA ALA A 87 -14.30 10.81 -0.63
C ALA A 87 -15.56 11.69 -0.69
N PHE A 88 -15.45 12.82 -1.39
CA PHE A 88 -16.57 13.71 -1.67
C PHE A 88 -17.10 13.43 -3.08
N GLY A 89 -18.35 12.98 -3.17
CA GLY A 89 -19.06 12.79 -4.42
C GLY A 89 -20.03 13.94 -4.67
N TYR A 90 -19.87 14.59 -5.81
CA TYR A 90 -20.75 15.67 -6.28
C TYR A 90 -20.70 15.77 -7.81
N ALA A 91 -21.75 16.32 -8.41
CA ALA A 91 -21.87 16.42 -9.86
C ALA A 91 -20.71 17.25 -10.44
N GLY A 92 -19.99 16.66 -11.41
CA GLY A 92 -18.83 17.29 -12.04
C GLY A 92 -17.51 17.11 -11.30
N SER A 93 -17.47 16.38 -10.18
CA SER A 93 -16.21 15.98 -9.56
C SER A 93 -15.39 15.12 -10.52
N LEU A 94 -14.08 15.34 -10.54
CA LEU A 94 -13.14 14.55 -11.32
C LEU A 94 -11.95 14.23 -10.44
N TYR A 95 -11.62 12.96 -10.33
CA TYR A 95 -10.53 12.45 -9.52
C TYR A 95 -9.54 11.69 -10.39
N GLU A 96 -8.31 11.62 -9.92
CA GLU A 96 -7.26 10.77 -10.46
C GLU A 96 -6.75 9.85 -9.35
N VAL A 97 -6.58 8.57 -9.63
CA VAL A 97 -5.99 7.59 -8.71
C VAL A 97 -4.83 6.84 -9.36
N GLN A 98 -3.77 6.60 -8.59
CA GLN A 98 -2.57 5.90 -9.07
C GLN A 98 -1.85 5.19 -7.91
N PRO A 99 -1.54 3.90 -8.02
CA PRO A 99 -0.61 3.25 -7.09
C PRO A 99 0.83 3.70 -7.40
N VAL A 100 1.57 4.11 -6.37
CA VAL A 100 2.92 4.68 -6.47
C VAL A 100 3.83 4.17 -5.36
N GLN A 101 5.13 4.38 -5.51
CA GLN A 101 6.14 4.10 -4.48
C GLN A 101 6.13 2.64 -3.98
N GLY A 102 5.74 1.69 -4.82
CA GLY A 102 5.82 0.25 -4.52
C GLY A 102 6.98 -0.44 -5.23
N ALA A 103 7.14 -1.74 -4.97
CA ALA A 103 8.13 -2.59 -5.65
C ALA A 103 7.67 -3.03 -7.05
N PHE A 104 7.18 -2.09 -7.84
CA PHE A 104 6.63 -2.32 -9.18
C PHE A 104 6.83 -1.08 -10.05
N VAL A 105 6.80 -1.28 -11.38
CA VAL A 105 6.74 -0.18 -12.34
C VAL A 105 5.43 0.58 -12.14
N THR A 106 5.53 1.87 -11.82
CA THR A 106 4.35 2.75 -11.62
C THR A 106 3.46 2.73 -12.87
N PRO A 107 2.18 2.33 -12.77
CA PRO A 107 1.27 2.33 -13.91
C PRO A 107 0.75 3.74 -14.19
N GLU A 108 0.13 3.93 -15.36
CA GLU A 108 -0.60 5.17 -15.66
C GLU A 108 -1.75 5.39 -14.66
N PRO A 109 -2.06 6.66 -14.32
CA PRO A 109 -3.19 6.98 -13.47
C PRO A 109 -4.53 6.66 -14.16
N GLN A 110 -5.56 6.44 -13.36
CA GLN A 110 -6.95 6.30 -13.83
C GLN A 110 -7.78 7.49 -13.33
N GLN A 111 -8.50 8.14 -14.24
CA GLN A 111 -9.43 9.22 -13.92
C GLN A 111 -10.86 8.71 -13.79
N PHE A 112 -11.63 9.31 -12.88
CA PHE A 112 -13.00 8.91 -12.59
C PHE A 112 -13.79 10.06 -11.96
N SER A 113 -15.10 10.08 -12.18
CA SER A 113 -16.02 10.96 -11.46
C SER A 113 -16.58 10.25 -10.23
N LEU A 114 -16.96 11.00 -9.20
CA LEU A 114 -17.72 10.51 -8.06
C LEU A 114 -18.98 11.33 -7.84
N GLU A 115 -20.13 10.66 -7.82
CA GLU A 115 -21.38 11.20 -7.31
C GLU A 115 -21.67 10.68 -5.90
N LYS A 116 -22.69 11.25 -5.25
CA LYS A 116 -23.10 10.86 -3.90
C LYS A 116 -23.50 9.38 -3.87
N GLY A 117 -22.84 8.60 -3.02
CA GLY A 117 -23.08 7.17 -2.84
C GLY A 117 -22.24 6.26 -3.73
N ASP A 118 -21.40 6.80 -4.60
CA ASP A 118 -20.57 6.01 -5.50
C ASP A 118 -19.53 5.17 -4.76
N TYR A 119 -19.22 4.00 -5.35
CA TYR A 119 -18.17 3.11 -4.87
C TYR A 119 -17.48 2.34 -6.01
N PRO A 120 -16.79 3.03 -6.95
CA PRO A 120 -16.07 2.38 -8.04
C PRO A 120 -14.98 1.41 -7.55
N ASN A 121 -14.66 0.44 -8.40
CA ASN A 121 -13.65 -0.58 -8.18
C ASN A 121 -12.61 -0.55 -9.31
N PHE A 122 -11.34 -0.35 -8.98
CA PHE A 122 -10.24 -0.24 -9.93
C PHE A 122 -9.37 -1.50 -9.95
N THR A 123 -8.80 -1.80 -11.11
CA THR A 123 -7.73 -2.78 -11.25
C THR A 123 -6.54 -2.10 -11.91
N PHE A 124 -5.39 -2.17 -11.25
CA PHE A 124 -4.11 -1.71 -11.80
C PHE A 124 -3.23 -2.92 -12.07
N GLU A 125 -2.98 -3.20 -13.34
CA GLU A 125 -1.96 -4.16 -13.76
C GLU A 125 -0.59 -3.51 -13.68
N VAL A 126 0.31 -4.12 -12.92
CA VAL A 126 1.69 -3.65 -12.77
C VAL A 126 2.68 -4.76 -13.09
N ILE A 127 3.92 -4.36 -13.32
CA ILE A 127 5.05 -5.28 -13.47
C ILE A 127 5.91 -5.15 -12.20
N PRO A 128 5.94 -6.16 -11.32
CA PRO A 128 6.85 -6.23 -10.19
C PRO A 128 8.31 -6.07 -10.60
N PHE A 129 9.16 -5.44 -9.78
CA PHE A 129 10.60 -5.36 -10.08
C PHE A 129 11.29 -6.72 -10.03
N ILE A 130 10.82 -7.61 -9.15
CA ILE A 130 11.27 -8.99 -9.04
C ILE A 130 10.04 -9.91 -8.92
N HIS A 131 10.01 -10.98 -9.70
CA HIS A 131 9.12 -12.12 -9.49
C HIS A 131 9.85 -13.20 -8.68
N ILE A 132 9.14 -13.86 -7.77
CA ILE A 132 9.69 -14.89 -6.90
C ILE A 132 8.84 -16.15 -7.07
N ASP A 133 9.35 -17.10 -7.87
CA ASP A 133 8.83 -18.46 -7.86
C ASP A 133 9.34 -19.15 -6.59
N TRP A 134 8.50 -19.87 -5.86
CA TRP A 134 8.90 -20.49 -4.61
C TRP A 134 8.07 -21.72 -4.28
N GLU A 135 8.68 -22.60 -3.49
CA GLU A 135 8.05 -23.75 -2.86
C GLU A 135 8.69 -24.00 -1.50
N TYR A 136 8.00 -24.74 -0.64
CA TYR A 136 8.57 -25.15 0.64
C TYR A 136 8.07 -26.53 1.06
N ALA A 137 8.86 -27.20 1.89
CA ALA A 137 8.51 -28.44 2.53
C ALA A 137 9.00 -28.44 3.98
N LEU A 138 8.33 -29.20 4.84
CA LEU A 138 8.78 -29.48 6.20
C LEU A 138 9.28 -30.94 6.25
N GLU A 139 10.58 -31.12 6.41
CA GLU A 139 11.27 -32.41 6.49
C GLU A 139 11.53 -32.72 7.97
N GLY A 140 10.56 -33.33 8.65
CA GLY A 140 10.60 -33.49 10.11
C GLY A 140 10.38 -32.15 10.82
N MET A 141 11.46 -31.56 11.35
CA MET A 141 11.47 -30.22 11.95
C MET A 141 12.21 -29.19 11.09
N GLU A 142 12.85 -29.62 10.00
CA GLU A 142 13.61 -28.74 9.12
C GLU A 142 12.70 -28.14 8.04
N LEU A 143 12.54 -26.83 8.04
CA LEU A 143 11.90 -26.10 6.96
C LEU A 143 12.87 -25.94 5.79
N VAL A 144 12.49 -26.48 4.63
CA VAL A 144 13.22 -26.34 3.37
C VAL A 144 12.46 -25.38 2.47
N VAL A 145 13.07 -24.24 2.14
CA VAL A 145 12.51 -23.23 1.24
C VAL A 145 13.34 -23.17 -0.02
N LYS A 146 12.70 -23.34 -1.17
CA LYS A 146 13.30 -23.11 -2.47
C LYS A 146 12.66 -21.91 -3.13
N PHE A 147 13.46 -21.07 -3.72
CA PHE A 147 12.95 -19.94 -4.46
C PHE A 147 13.87 -19.54 -5.62
N LYS A 148 13.29 -18.91 -6.64
CA LYS A 148 13.98 -18.41 -7.82
C LYS A 148 13.49 -17.00 -8.09
N ALA A 149 14.38 -16.03 -7.91
CA ALA A 149 14.10 -14.64 -8.22
C ALA A 149 14.37 -14.35 -9.69
N THR A 150 13.44 -13.73 -10.39
CA THR A 150 13.62 -13.29 -11.78
C THR A 150 13.21 -11.84 -11.93
N ARG A 151 13.75 -11.18 -12.96
CA ARG A 151 13.46 -9.78 -13.27
C ARG A 151 12.68 -9.73 -14.60
N PRO A 152 11.73 -8.81 -14.77
CA PRO A 152 11.06 -8.62 -16.05
C PRO A 152 12.05 -8.31 -17.17
N GLU A 153 11.73 -8.74 -18.40
CA GLU A 153 12.54 -8.42 -19.58
C GLU A 153 12.67 -6.89 -19.77
N GLY A 154 13.85 -6.43 -20.20
CA GLY A 154 14.13 -5.00 -20.42
C GLY A 154 14.42 -4.19 -19.14
N SER A 155 14.47 -4.82 -17.98
CA SER A 155 14.73 -4.16 -16.70
C SER A 155 16.22 -3.85 -16.47
N THR A 156 16.69 -2.75 -17.06
CA THR A 156 18.12 -2.38 -17.09
C THR A 156 18.50 -1.21 -16.17
N ASP A 157 17.54 -0.44 -15.65
CA ASP A 157 17.83 0.72 -14.79
C ASP A 157 18.26 0.26 -13.38
N GLU A 158 19.55 0.39 -13.08
CA GLU A 158 20.13 -0.01 -11.80
C GLU A 158 19.53 0.75 -10.61
N ASN A 159 18.94 1.93 -10.80
CA ASN A 159 18.27 2.68 -9.72
C ASN A 159 16.97 2.01 -9.26
N PHE A 160 16.36 1.17 -10.10
CA PHE A 160 15.14 0.44 -9.74
C PHE A 160 15.41 -1.03 -9.52
N TYR A 161 16.31 -1.60 -10.31
CA TYR A 161 16.36 -3.04 -10.49
C TYR A 161 17.53 -3.72 -9.78
N ALA A 162 18.63 -3.02 -9.52
CA ALA A 162 19.80 -3.62 -8.88
C ALA A 162 19.43 -4.26 -7.53
N LEU A 163 19.90 -5.48 -7.27
CA LEU A 163 19.60 -6.17 -6.01
C LEU A 163 20.14 -5.39 -4.80
N SER A 164 19.37 -5.38 -3.71
CA SER A 164 19.76 -4.78 -2.42
C SER A 164 19.81 -5.84 -1.33
N THR A 165 18.64 -6.33 -0.90
CA THR A 165 18.53 -7.25 0.24
C THR A 165 17.58 -8.37 -0.10
N THR A 166 17.99 -9.61 0.15
CA THR A 166 17.10 -10.77 0.11
C THR A 166 17.03 -11.40 1.49
N ARG A 167 15.83 -11.80 1.91
CA ARG A 167 15.62 -12.41 3.22
C ARG A 167 14.46 -13.39 3.23
N LEU A 168 14.68 -14.53 3.86
CA LEU A 168 13.61 -15.39 4.37
C LEU A 168 13.18 -14.83 5.72
N PHE A 169 11.91 -14.46 5.84
CA PHE A 169 11.34 -13.98 7.10
C PHE A 169 10.51 -15.10 7.73
N ILE A 170 10.67 -15.32 9.03
CA ILE A 170 9.95 -16.34 9.81
C ILE A 170 9.45 -15.71 11.12
N SER A 171 8.19 -15.93 11.44
CA SER A 171 7.52 -15.43 12.66
C SER A 171 6.70 -16.52 13.33
N ASP A 172 6.70 -16.60 14.66
CA ASP A 172 5.72 -17.36 15.44
C ASP A 172 4.62 -16.46 16.04
N LYS A 173 4.64 -15.16 15.73
CA LYS A 173 3.81 -14.14 16.39
C LYS A 173 2.69 -13.63 15.50
N THR A 174 2.97 -13.47 14.21
CA THR A 174 2.06 -12.76 13.30
C THR A 174 2.25 -13.17 11.85
N LYS A 175 1.13 -13.22 11.12
CA LYS A 175 1.11 -13.40 9.66
C LYS A 175 1.64 -12.18 8.91
N TYR A 176 1.68 -11.00 9.54
CA TYR A 176 2.19 -9.76 8.94
C TYR A 176 3.72 -9.69 9.03
N VAL A 177 4.40 -10.77 8.63
CA VAL A 177 5.84 -10.98 8.76
C VAL A 177 6.58 -10.29 7.62
N GLY A 178 7.59 -9.44 7.83
CA GLY A 178 8.29 -8.78 6.71
C GLY A 178 9.38 -7.80 7.11
N GLY A 179 9.91 -7.07 6.11
CA GLY A 179 11.08 -6.20 6.26
C GLY A 179 10.79 -4.97 7.11
N MET A 180 9.58 -4.42 6.98
CA MET A 180 9.15 -3.22 7.70
C MET A 180 8.54 -3.55 9.06
N ASN A 181 8.11 -4.79 9.28
CA ASN A 181 7.71 -5.28 10.61
C ASN A 181 8.90 -5.88 11.38
N THR A 182 9.85 -5.02 11.77
CA THR A 182 11.15 -5.41 12.38
C THR A 182 11.03 -6.22 13.67
N GLY A 183 9.98 -6.03 14.46
CA GLY A 183 9.68 -6.83 15.66
C GLY A 183 8.81 -8.07 15.39
N GLY A 184 8.30 -8.19 14.17
CA GLY A 184 7.34 -9.21 13.75
C GLY A 184 7.95 -10.54 13.37
N PHE A 185 9.27 -10.63 13.17
CA PHE A 185 9.97 -11.88 12.82
C PHE A 185 11.01 -12.27 13.88
N ILE A 186 11.41 -13.53 13.88
CA ILE A 186 12.43 -14.09 14.77
C ILE A 186 13.79 -13.95 14.07
N ASN A 187 14.72 -13.19 14.66
CA ASN A 187 16.02 -12.92 14.04
C ASN A 187 16.82 -14.20 13.74
N ASP A 188 16.83 -15.14 14.68
CA ASP A 188 17.64 -16.36 14.57
C ASP A 188 17.14 -17.29 13.46
N LEU A 189 15.83 -17.29 13.19
CA LEU A 189 15.23 -18.10 12.12
C LEU A 189 15.21 -17.34 10.77
N SER A 190 15.09 -16.01 10.79
CA SER A 190 14.96 -15.20 9.58
C SER A 190 16.30 -14.92 8.89
N LYS A 191 16.63 -15.70 7.86
CA LYS A 191 17.94 -15.68 7.20
C LYS A 191 18.05 -14.61 6.11
N ARG A 192 19.08 -13.75 6.20
CA ARG A 192 19.52 -12.94 5.06
C ARG A 192 20.20 -13.85 4.04
N ILE A 193 19.85 -13.67 2.77
CA ILE A 193 20.36 -14.46 1.66
C ILE A 193 21.13 -13.52 0.75
N LYS A 194 22.38 -13.86 0.46
CA LYS A 194 23.19 -13.09 -0.48
C LYS A 194 22.83 -13.54 -1.89
N LEU A 195 22.15 -12.68 -2.64
CA LEU A 195 21.94 -12.84 -4.08
C LEU A 195 22.78 -11.82 -4.83
N ASN A 196 23.45 -12.29 -5.87
CA ASN A 196 24.14 -11.50 -6.86
C ASN A 196 23.37 -11.56 -8.19
N GLU A 197 23.74 -10.73 -9.16
CA GLU A 197 23.05 -10.72 -10.47
C GLU A 197 23.16 -12.08 -11.20
N SER A 198 24.23 -12.85 -10.97
CA SER A 198 24.37 -14.22 -11.51
C SER A 198 23.39 -15.25 -10.93
N ASP A 199 22.76 -14.93 -9.79
CA ASP A 199 21.84 -15.82 -9.09
C ASP A 199 20.39 -15.60 -9.55
N LEU A 200 20.12 -14.55 -10.34
CA LEU A 200 18.82 -14.34 -10.95
C LEU A 200 18.49 -15.47 -11.94
N GLY A 201 17.29 -16.03 -11.83
CA GLY A 201 16.86 -17.20 -12.60
C GLY A 201 17.43 -18.53 -12.10
N VAL A 202 18.28 -18.54 -11.08
CA VAL A 202 18.84 -19.76 -10.48
C VAL A 202 18.11 -20.08 -9.18
N GLU A 203 17.71 -21.35 -9.01
CA GLU A 203 17.07 -21.82 -7.78
C GLU A 203 18.02 -21.70 -6.57
N GLN A 204 17.50 -21.15 -5.49
CA GLN A 204 18.16 -21.00 -4.20
C GLN A 204 17.46 -21.88 -3.19
N THR A 205 18.22 -22.55 -2.32
CA THR A 205 17.68 -23.38 -1.24
C THR A 205 18.13 -22.83 0.12
N VAL A 206 17.18 -22.68 1.04
CA VAL A 206 17.43 -22.25 2.43
C VAL A 206 16.79 -23.28 3.35
N ARG A 207 17.57 -23.71 4.36
CA ARG A 207 17.12 -24.65 5.39
C ARG A 207 17.12 -23.99 6.75
N VAL A 208 16.05 -24.20 7.53
CA VAL A 208 15.89 -23.64 8.88
C VAL A 208 15.27 -24.67 9.79
N GLU A 209 15.96 -25.02 10.87
CA GLU A 209 15.41 -25.87 11.92
C GLU A 209 14.34 -25.11 12.72
N LEU A 210 13.15 -25.70 12.85
CA LEU A 210 12.03 -25.15 13.61
C LEU A 210 11.79 -25.96 14.89
N GLU A 211 11.11 -25.37 15.86
CA GLU A 211 10.73 -26.08 17.08
C GLU A 211 9.40 -26.83 16.89
N SER A 212 9.36 -28.07 17.38
CA SER A 212 8.17 -28.92 17.39
C SER A 212 7.00 -28.30 18.17
N GLY A 213 5.77 -28.60 17.74
CA GLY A 213 4.53 -28.15 18.39
C GLY A 213 4.24 -26.66 18.24
N LYS A 214 4.96 -25.94 17.37
CA LYS A 214 4.75 -24.50 17.10
C LYS A 214 4.17 -24.25 15.71
N LYS A 215 3.52 -23.10 15.61
CA LYS A 215 3.02 -22.54 14.35
C LYS A 215 3.88 -21.35 13.95
N TYR A 216 4.27 -21.32 12.68
CA TYR A 216 5.07 -20.27 12.10
C TYR A 216 4.39 -19.69 10.85
N TYR A 217 4.75 -18.45 10.54
CA TYR A 217 4.46 -17.74 9.30
C TYR A 217 5.77 -17.42 8.62
N MET A 218 5.88 -17.70 7.33
CA MET A 218 7.08 -17.36 6.57
C MET A 218 6.77 -16.78 5.20
N ARG A 219 7.70 -15.96 4.70
CA ARG A 219 7.74 -15.55 3.30
C ARG A 219 9.15 -15.13 2.90
N VAL A 220 9.44 -15.20 1.61
CA VAL A 220 10.68 -14.67 1.03
C VAL A 220 10.41 -13.25 0.53
N GLY A 221 11.33 -12.34 0.83
CA GLY A 221 11.34 -10.99 0.28
C GLY A 221 12.63 -10.70 -0.47
N VAL A 222 12.52 -10.11 -1.66
CA VAL A 222 13.63 -9.56 -2.44
C VAL A 222 13.41 -8.06 -2.60
N GLN A 223 14.37 -7.28 -2.14
CA GLN A 223 14.41 -5.83 -2.30
C GLN A 223 15.46 -5.47 -3.36
N THR A 224 15.09 -4.58 -4.26
CA THR A 224 16.00 -3.91 -5.19
C THR A 224 16.34 -2.51 -4.68
N LYS A 225 17.20 -1.77 -5.38
CA LYS A 225 17.52 -0.36 -5.07
C LYS A 225 16.38 0.62 -5.35
N ASN A 226 15.16 0.14 -5.59
CA ASN A 226 14.01 0.98 -5.88
C ASN A 226 13.86 2.11 -4.85
N PRO A 227 13.40 3.31 -5.27
CA PRO A 227 13.40 4.50 -4.41
C PRO A 227 12.62 4.37 -3.11
N SER A 228 11.63 3.47 -3.03
CA SER A 228 10.84 3.26 -1.82
C SER A 228 11.44 2.21 -0.88
N ASN A 229 12.52 1.54 -1.26
CA ASN A 229 13.07 0.39 -0.54
C ASN A 229 12.00 -0.69 -0.27
N ALA A 230 10.98 -0.79 -1.12
CA ALA A 230 9.94 -1.79 -0.98
C ALA A 230 10.48 -3.15 -1.44
N TYR A 231 10.00 -4.22 -0.79
CA TYR A 231 10.29 -5.59 -1.16
C TYR A 231 9.21 -6.12 -2.11
N ASN A 232 9.61 -6.93 -3.09
CA ASN A 232 8.74 -7.93 -3.67
C ASN A 232 8.69 -9.14 -2.73
N TYR A 233 7.50 -9.63 -2.44
CA TYR A 233 7.28 -10.75 -1.52
C TYR A 233 6.62 -11.93 -2.22
N THR A 234 6.86 -13.11 -1.67
CA THR A 234 5.97 -14.26 -1.85
C THR A 234 4.69 -14.08 -1.03
N GLU A 235 3.69 -14.92 -1.29
CA GLU A 235 2.58 -15.10 -0.35
C GLU A 235 3.12 -15.61 1.01
N VAL A 236 2.36 -15.38 2.08
CA VAL A 236 2.70 -15.88 3.42
C VAL A 236 2.31 -17.35 3.52
N ALA A 237 3.28 -18.22 3.76
CA ALA A 237 3.04 -19.60 4.17
C ALA A 237 2.77 -19.68 5.67
N GLU A 238 1.77 -20.47 6.04
CA GLU A 238 1.52 -20.90 7.41
C GLU A 238 2.03 -22.33 7.59
N ILE A 239 2.91 -22.53 8.57
CA ILE A 239 3.59 -23.80 8.83
C ILE A 239 3.20 -24.26 10.22
N THR A 240 2.69 -25.49 10.35
CA THR A 240 2.48 -26.15 11.64
C THR A 240 3.50 -27.27 11.77
N VAL A 241 4.37 -27.16 12.77
CA VAL A 241 5.42 -28.16 13.03
C VAL A 241 4.83 -29.26 13.91
N PRO A 242 4.99 -30.54 13.55
CA PRO A 242 4.44 -31.66 14.29
C PRO A 242 4.98 -31.77 15.73
#